data_AF-A0A4S1XJ47-F1
#
_entry.id   AF-A0A4S1XJ47-F1
#
_cell.length_a   1.000
_cell.length_b   1.000
_cell.length_c   1.000
_cell.angle_alpha   90.00
_cell.angle_beta   90.00
_cell.angle_gamma   90.00
#
_symmetry.space_group_name_H-M   'P 1'
#
loop_
_entity.id
_entity.type
_entity.pdbx_description
1 polymer ?
#
loop_
_entity_poly.entity_id
_entity_poly.type
_entity_poly.pdbx_seq_one_letter_code
_entity_poly.pdbx_strand_id
1 'polypeptide(L)'
;MMLTLLLAALQAASLAAAQPPRLVDPQPAITYADYPMEAIRRGEAGIVSVLLQVSADGTVTQCQVTETSLSKLLDAQTCNLLSRRAHFAPAIDANGRAVAGEYRLSTPWGLEKEHQPRTSVDAVLQVPALPKGYDRPAEVQIVFYGAGSPRDCAVLASSGSPAADRTACDYAARTFSIKAPKSGSQGTSVAAVRYVKATLVAGQAN
;
A
#
# COMPACT_ATOMS: atom_id res chain seq x y z
N MET A 1 -20.33 -14.26 -54.28
CA MET A 1 -20.63 -14.75 -52.92
C MET A 1 -19.36 -14.61 -52.09
N MET A 2 -19.20 -13.49 -51.38
CA MET A 2 -18.05 -13.23 -50.49
C MET A 2 -18.22 -14.06 -49.23
N LEU A 3 -17.29 -14.98 -48.97
CA LEU A 3 -17.23 -15.79 -47.76
C LEU A 3 -16.49 -14.99 -46.68
N THR A 4 -17.24 -14.39 -45.75
CA THR A 4 -16.69 -13.66 -44.60
C THR A 4 -16.18 -14.66 -43.55
N LEU A 5 -14.85 -14.74 -43.40
CA LEU A 5 -14.19 -15.42 -42.29
C LEU A 5 -14.43 -14.63 -40.99
N LEU A 6 -15.29 -15.16 -40.12
CA LEU A 6 -15.43 -14.70 -38.74
C LEU A 6 -14.22 -15.18 -37.93
N LEU A 7 -13.21 -14.33 -37.75
CA LEU A 7 -12.21 -14.52 -36.70
C LEU A 7 -12.89 -14.32 -35.33
N ALA A 8 -13.16 -15.40 -34.62
CA ALA A 8 -13.47 -15.34 -33.20
C ALA A 8 -12.19 -14.94 -32.46
N ALA A 9 -12.09 -13.67 -32.05
CA ALA A 9 -11.05 -13.24 -31.14
C ALA A 9 -11.27 -13.94 -29.79
N LEU A 10 -10.40 -14.89 -29.43
CA LEU A 10 -10.29 -15.35 -28.05
C LEU A 10 -9.82 -14.17 -27.20
N GLN A 11 -10.77 -13.48 -26.56
CA GLN A 11 -10.44 -12.56 -25.49
C GLN A 11 -9.87 -13.41 -24.34
N ALA A 12 -8.56 -13.32 -24.12
CA ALA A 12 -7.97 -13.81 -22.88
C ALA A 12 -8.61 -12.99 -21.75
N ALA A 13 -9.54 -13.60 -21.02
CA ALA A 13 -10.03 -13.03 -19.78
C ALA A 13 -8.81 -12.85 -18.87
N SER A 14 -8.44 -11.60 -18.60
CA SER A 14 -7.45 -11.31 -17.58
C SER A 14 -7.98 -11.89 -16.27
N LEU A 15 -7.27 -12.89 -15.73
CA LEU A 15 -7.55 -13.45 -14.41
C LEU A 15 -7.15 -12.38 -13.39
N ALA A 16 -8.02 -11.39 -13.21
CA ALA A 16 -7.91 -10.48 -12.09
C ALA A 16 -7.92 -11.34 -10.82
N ALA A 17 -6.90 -11.17 -9.98
CA ALA A 17 -6.82 -11.85 -8.71
C ALA A 17 -8.06 -11.51 -7.87
N ALA A 18 -8.69 -12.53 -7.29
CA ALA A 18 -9.77 -12.36 -6.33
C ALA A 18 -9.23 -11.91 -4.95
N GLN A 19 -7.98 -12.28 -4.64
CA GLN A 19 -7.28 -11.86 -3.43
C GLN A 19 -5.89 -11.33 -3.80
N PRO A 20 -5.49 -10.14 -3.31
CA PRO A 20 -4.18 -9.58 -3.59
C PRO A 20 -3.06 -10.38 -2.89
N PRO A 21 -1.79 -10.21 -3.30
CA PRO A 21 -0.66 -10.73 -2.55
C PRO A 21 -0.68 -10.22 -1.11
N ARG A 22 -0.15 -11.03 -0.18
CA ARG A 22 -0.05 -10.67 1.24
C ARG A 22 1.40 -10.74 1.67
N LEU A 23 1.93 -9.66 2.22
CA LEU A 23 3.27 -9.66 2.81
C LEU A 23 3.32 -10.64 3.99
N VAL A 24 4.28 -11.57 3.99
CA VAL A 24 4.39 -12.62 5.02
C VAL A 24 5.03 -12.06 6.30
N ASP A 25 6.00 -11.15 6.17
CA ASP A 25 6.73 -10.57 7.30
C ASP A 25 6.56 -9.04 7.38
N PRO A 26 5.71 -8.54 8.29
CA PRO A 26 5.28 -7.14 8.28
C PRO A 26 6.23 -6.09 8.90
N GLN A 27 7.42 -6.42 9.45
CA GLN A 27 8.36 -5.41 9.99
C GLN A 27 9.85 -5.78 9.92
N PRO A 28 10.73 -4.88 9.44
CA PRO A 28 10.61 -4.21 8.15
C PRO A 28 11.75 -4.64 7.23
N ALA A 29 11.48 -4.76 5.94
CA ALA A 29 12.49 -5.02 4.92
C ALA A 29 13.62 -3.95 4.87
N ILE A 30 13.49 -2.85 5.63
CA ILE A 30 14.39 -1.69 5.62
C ILE A 30 14.53 -1.13 7.04
N THR A 31 15.76 -1.11 7.55
CA THR A 31 16.14 -0.60 8.87
C THR A 31 17.07 0.61 8.74
N TYR A 32 17.40 1.27 9.84
CA TYR A 32 18.41 2.35 9.83
C TYR A 32 19.78 1.85 9.33
N ALA A 33 20.12 0.58 9.53
CA ALA A 33 21.37 0.01 9.01
C ALA A 33 21.42 -0.05 7.48
N ASP A 34 20.26 0.06 6.81
CA ASP A 34 20.15 0.03 5.36
C ASP A 34 20.25 1.42 4.72
N TYR A 35 20.43 2.47 5.53
CA TYR A 35 20.51 3.86 5.07
C TYR A 35 21.81 4.11 4.30
N PRO A 36 21.74 4.59 3.04
CA PRO A 36 22.93 4.93 2.29
C PRO A 36 23.73 6.02 3.02
N MET A 37 25.00 5.75 3.30
CA MET A 37 25.88 6.70 4.01
C MET A 37 25.95 8.07 3.34
N GLU A 38 25.87 8.12 2.01
CA GLU A 38 25.86 9.39 1.28
C GLU A 38 24.56 10.18 1.48
N ALA A 39 23.40 9.50 1.56
CA ALA A 39 22.12 10.12 1.87
C ALA A 39 22.11 10.67 3.32
N ILE A 40 22.71 9.94 4.27
CA ILE A 40 22.94 10.43 5.64
C ILE A 40 23.76 11.73 5.60
N ARG A 41 24.91 11.73 4.93
CA ARG A 41 25.79 12.91 4.85
C ARG A 41 25.11 14.11 4.22
N ARG A 42 24.18 13.89 3.30
CA ARG A 42 23.39 14.94 2.64
C ARG A 42 22.12 15.33 3.40
N GLY A 43 21.82 14.70 4.53
CA GLY A 43 20.59 14.98 5.28
C GLY A 43 19.32 14.61 4.51
N GLU A 44 19.41 13.71 3.52
CA GLU A 44 18.29 13.32 2.68
C GLU A 44 17.35 12.41 3.46
N ALA A 45 16.04 12.68 3.45
CA ALA A 45 15.01 11.92 4.16
C ALA A 45 13.67 12.02 3.40
N GLY A 46 12.71 11.16 3.71
CA GLY A 46 11.37 11.24 3.11
C GLY A 46 10.64 9.90 3.08
N ILE A 47 9.54 9.85 2.34
CA ILE A 47 8.74 8.63 2.15
C ILE A 47 8.91 8.16 0.72
N VAL A 48 9.17 6.87 0.53
CA VAL A 48 9.14 6.21 -0.77
C VAL A 48 7.91 5.32 -0.84
N SER A 49 7.00 5.57 -1.77
CA SER A 49 5.91 4.63 -2.09
C SER A 49 6.27 3.85 -3.35
N VAL A 50 5.95 2.55 -3.34
CA VAL A 50 6.25 1.67 -4.47
C VAL A 50 5.05 0.82 -4.89
N LEU A 51 5.06 0.43 -6.16
CA LEU A 51 4.27 -0.66 -6.73
C LEU A 51 5.19 -1.84 -7.02
N LEU A 52 4.91 -2.97 -6.39
CA LEU A 52 5.60 -4.24 -6.61
C LEU A 52 4.77 -5.15 -7.50
N GLN A 53 5.43 -5.82 -8.45
CA GLN A 53 4.89 -6.98 -9.13
C GLN A 53 5.37 -8.23 -8.39
N VAL A 54 4.44 -9.02 -7.89
CA VAL A 54 4.69 -10.26 -7.14
C VAL A 54 4.29 -11.43 -8.02
N SER A 55 5.18 -12.39 -8.24
CA SER A 55 4.87 -13.59 -9.02
C SER A 55 4.04 -14.60 -8.24
N ALA A 56 3.54 -15.63 -8.93
CA ALA A 56 2.74 -16.71 -8.34
C ALA A 56 3.50 -17.56 -7.29
N ASP A 57 4.82 -17.41 -7.20
CA ASP A 57 5.67 -18.03 -6.16
C ASP A 57 5.90 -17.10 -4.95
N GLY A 58 5.36 -15.88 -4.97
CA GLY A 58 5.51 -14.92 -3.87
C GLY A 58 6.79 -14.07 -3.91
N THR A 59 7.55 -14.09 -5.00
CA THR A 59 8.76 -13.27 -5.15
C THR A 59 8.49 -11.94 -5.86
N VAL A 60 9.29 -10.91 -5.58
CA VAL A 60 9.18 -9.60 -6.23
C VAL A 60 9.93 -9.63 -7.57
N THR A 61 9.20 -9.44 -8.66
CA THR A 61 9.74 -9.46 -10.03
C THR A 61 9.96 -8.06 -10.60
N GLN A 62 9.26 -7.05 -10.07
CA GLN A 62 9.44 -5.65 -10.44
C GLN A 62 9.14 -4.73 -9.24
N CYS A 63 9.90 -3.65 -9.12
CA CYS A 63 9.63 -2.56 -8.18
C CYS A 63 9.62 -1.23 -8.94
N GLN A 64 8.54 -0.45 -8.79
CA GLN A 64 8.41 0.87 -9.39
C GLN A 64 8.14 1.91 -8.29
N VAL A 65 8.88 3.01 -8.28
CA VAL A 65 8.69 4.11 -7.32
C VAL A 65 7.55 5.01 -7.79
N THR A 66 6.42 4.96 -7.09
CA THR A 66 5.18 5.70 -7.38
C THR A 66 5.09 7.02 -6.60
N GLU A 67 5.84 7.15 -5.51
CA GLU A 67 6.09 8.40 -4.78
C GLU A 67 7.58 8.46 -4.40
N THR A 68 8.30 9.46 -4.89
CA THR A 68 9.71 9.68 -4.55
C THR A 68 9.88 10.37 -3.20
N SER A 69 10.94 9.99 -2.48
CA SER A 69 11.41 10.71 -1.29
C SER A 69 12.12 12.03 -1.63
N LEU A 70 12.27 12.35 -2.92
CA LEU A 70 13.16 13.39 -3.47
C LEU A 70 14.65 13.06 -3.37
N SER A 71 15.02 11.86 -2.90
CA SER A 71 16.36 11.30 -2.99
C SER A 71 16.38 10.07 -3.89
N LYS A 72 17.16 10.16 -4.98
CA LYS A 72 17.39 9.01 -5.87
C LYS A 72 18.08 7.85 -5.15
N LEU A 73 18.90 8.13 -4.14
CA LEU A 73 19.58 7.10 -3.36
C LEU A 73 18.59 6.30 -2.51
N LEU A 74 17.69 6.98 -1.81
CA LEU A 74 16.66 6.34 -0.98
C LEU A 74 15.63 5.59 -1.83
N ASP A 75 15.24 6.16 -2.97
CA ASP A 75 14.33 5.53 -3.91
C ASP A 75 14.92 4.21 -4.46
N ALA A 76 16.16 4.24 -4.94
CA ALA A 76 16.85 3.05 -5.46
C ALA A 76 17.09 1.99 -4.37
N GLN A 77 17.50 2.44 -3.18
CA GLN A 77 17.75 1.55 -2.05
C GLN A 77 16.47 0.86 -1.59
N THR A 78 15.34 1.57 -1.59
CA THR A 78 14.02 0.99 -1.26
C THR A 78 13.69 -0.19 -2.17
N CYS A 79 13.78 0.01 -3.49
CA CYS A 79 13.51 -1.08 -4.44
C CYS A 79 14.51 -2.24 -4.32
N ASN A 80 15.81 -1.96 -4.13
CA ASN A 80 16.82 -3.00 -3.96
C ASN A 80 16.49 -3.92 -2.76
N LEU A 81 16.15 -3.33 -1.61
CA LEU A 81 15.86 -4.07 -0.39
C LEU A 81 14.55 -4.86 -0.50
N LEU A 82 13.49 -4.24 -1.03
CA LEU A 82 12.21 -4.92 -1.21
C LEU A 82 12.34 -6.10 -2.17
N SER A 83 13.04 -5.94 -3.29
CA SER A 83 13.26 -7.03 -4.23
C SER A 83 14.06 -8.20 -3.64
N ARG A 84 14.93 -7.95 -2.65
CA ARG A 84 15.79 -8.97 -2.04
C ARG A 84 15.18 -9.63 -0.80
N ARG A 85 14.38 -8.90 -0.03
CA ARG A 85 13.97 -9.29 1.34
C ARG A 85 12.47 -9.48 1.52
N ALA A 86 11.64 -8.89 0.66
CA ALA A 86 10.21 -9.01 0.81
C ALA A 86 9.72 -10.36 0.24
N HIS A 87 8.96 -11.09 1.06
CA HIS A 87 8.34 -12.35 0.69
C HIS A 87 6.83 -12.25 0.85
N PHE A 88 6.10 -12.80 -0.11
CA PHE A 88 4.65 -12.70 -0.19
C PHE A 88 4.00 -14.08 -0.24
N ALA A 89 2.83 -14.21 0.36
CA ALA A 89 1.85 -15.16 -0.14
C ALA A 89 1.32 -14.57 -1.47
N PRO A 90 1.28 -15.36 -2.56
CA PRO A 90 0.90 -14.86 -3.87
C PRO A 90 -0.56 -14.42 -3.91
N ALA A 91 -0.92 -13.70 -4.96
CA ALA A 91 -2.32 -13.41 -5.25
C ALA A 91 -3.06 -14.71 -5.60
N ILE A 92 -4.35 -14.76 -5.30
CA ILE A 92 -5.20 -15.93 -5.58
C ILE A 92 -6.32 -15.52 -6.53
N ASP A 93 -6.50 -16.26 -7.63
CA ASP A 93 -7.58 -16.05 -8.59
C ASP A 93 -8.94 -16.60 -8.11
N ALA A 94 -9.99 -16.39 -8.89
CA ALA A 94 -11.34 -16.88 -8.55
C ALA A 94 -11.45 -18.41 -8.48
N ASN A 95 -10.49 -19.16 -9.03
CA ASN A 95 -10.43 -20.62 -9.01
C ASN A 95 -9.54 -21.16 -7.89
N GLY A 96 -9.02 -20.29 -7.01
CA GLY A 96 -8.12 -20.68 -5.93
C GLY A 96 -6.67 -20.92 -6.36
N ARG A 97 -6.27 -20.49 -7.57
CA ARG A 97 -4.91 -20.68 -8.08
C ARG A 97 -4.02 -19.50 -7.72
N ALA A 98 -2.77 -19.80 -7.36
CA ALA A 98 -1.74 -18.78 -7.20
C ALA A 98 -1.43 -18.13 -8.56
N VAL A 99 -1.49 -16.80 -8.60
CA VAL A 99 -1.23 -15.97 -9.77
C VAL A 99 -0.32 -14.81 -9.40
N ALA A 100 0.27 -14.18 -10.42
CA ALA A 100 0.98 -12.92 -10.20
C ALA A 100 -0.01 -11.82 -9.79
N GLY A 101 0.46 -10.85 -9.01
CA GLY A 101 -0.36 -9.74 -8.54
C GLY A 101 0.44 -8.53 -8.12
N GLU A 102 -0.25 -7.43 -7.91
CA GLU A 102 0.33 -6.16 -7.50
C GLU A 102 0.27 -5.97 -5.99
N TYR A 103 1.32 -5.38 -5.43
CA TYR A 103 1.34 -4.98 -4.02
C TYR A 103 1.89 -3.56 -3.85
N ARG A 104 1.18 -2.72 -3.10
CA ARG A 104 1.57 -1.33 -2.82
C ARG A 104 2.00 -1.19 -1.38
N LEU A 105 3.11 -0.48 -1.15
CA LEU A 105 3.56 -0.12 0.20
C LEU A 105 4.37 1.18 0.21
N SER A 106 4.57 1.74 1.39
CA SER A 106 5.50 2.86 1.59
C SER A 106 6.52 2.60 2.67
N THR A 107 7.72 3.14 2.48
CA THR A 107 8.85 3.08 3.41
C THR A 107 9.22 4.50 3.85
N PRO A 108 9.20 4.79 5.16
CA PRO A 108 9.76 6.03 5.69
C PRO A 108 11.28 5.92 5.85
N TRP A 109 11.98 6.95 5.41
CA TRP A 109 13.41 7.17 5.66
C TRP A 109 13.56 8.40 6.54
N GLY A 110 14.02 8.21 7.78
CA GLY A 110 14.25 9.30 8.73
C GLY A 110 15.58 9.14 9.46
N LEU A 111 16.26 10.26 9.68
CA LEU A 111 17.59 10.29 10.32
C LEU A 111 17.49 10.30 11.84
N GLU A 112 16.41 10.85 12.38
CA GLU A 112 16.13 10.93 13.82
C GLU A 112 14.83 10.19 14.13
N LYS A 113 14.78 9.50 15.28
CA LYS A 113 13.62 8.70 15.67
C LYS A 113 12.37 9.57 15.89
N GLU A 114 12.55 10.76 16.44
CA GLU A 114 11.49 11.71 16.79
C GLU A 114 10.88 12.40 15.55
N HIS A 115 11.65 12.55 14.47
CA HIS A 115 11.25 13.24 13.24
C HIS A 115 11.09 12.30 12.04
N GLN A 116 10.93 11.00 12.27
CA GLN A 116 10.71 10.08 11.16
C GLN A 116 9.43 10.46 10.38
N PRO A 117 9.50 10.51 9.04
CA PRO A 117 8.30 10.68 8.24
C PRO A 117 7.26 9.62 8.61
N ARG A 118 6.06 10.05 8.95
CA ARG A 118 4.99 9.12 9.36
C ARG A 118 4.28 8.59 8.13
N THR A 119 4.42 7.30 7.87
CA THR A 119 3.58 6.58 6.91
C THR A 119 2.29 6.06 7.56
N SER A 120 2.28 5.91 8.89
CA SER A 120 1.13 5.45 9.66
C SER A 120 0.67 6.52 10.66
N VAL A 121 -0.65 6.67 10.81
CA VAL A 121 -1.27 7.52 11.82
C VAL A 121 -2.25 6.72 12.67
N ASP A 122 -2.21 6.94 13.99
CA ASP A 122 -3.21 6.41 14.91
C ASP A 122 -4.41 7.37 14.95
N ALA A 123 -5.60 6.84 14.71
CA ALA A 123 -6.84 7.60 14.71
C ALA A 123 -7.81 7.01 15.74
N VAL A 124 -8.39 7.87 16.58
CA VAL A 124 -9.45 7.48 17.52
C VAL A 124 -10.79 7.98 16.98
N LEU A 125 -11.65 7.05 16.56
CA LEU A 125 -12.93 7.34 15.93
C LEU A 125 -14.04 7.19 16.96
N GLN A 126 -14.69 8.31 17.25
CA GLN A 126 -15.89 8.32 18.08
C GLN A 126 -17.06 7.78 17.25
N VAL A 127 -17.69 6.72 17.73
CA VAL A 127 -18.88 6.12 17.11
C VAL A 127 -20.04 6.11 18.11
N PRO A 128 -21.31 6.19 17.66
CA PRO A 128 -22.46 6.15 18.58
C PRO A 128 -22.54 4.87 19.41
N ALA A 129 -22.12 3.75 18.82
CA ALA A 129 -21.98 2.45 19.48
C ALA A 129 -20.91 1.63 18.75
N LEU A 130 -20.19 0.77 19.48
CA LEU A 130 -19.20 -0.12 18.87
C LEU A 130 -19.89 -1.14 17.95
N PRO A 131 -19.43 -1.30 16.69
CA PRO A 131 -19.96 -2.33 15.80
C PRO A 131 -19.78 -3.74 16.37
N LYS A 132 -20.77 -4.60 16.14
CA LYS A 132 -20.70 -6.01 16.57
C LYS A 132 -19.44 -6.68 16.01
N GLY A 133 -18.72 -7.41 16.86
CA GLY A 133 -17.50 -8.13 16.51
C GLY A 133 -16.24 -7.28 16.50
N TYR A 134 -16.32 -5.98 16.81
CA TYR A 134 -15.14 -5.13 16.92
C TYR A 134 -14.33 -5.55 18.16
N ASP A 135 -13.09 -6.01 17.95
CA ASP A 135 -12.24 -6.55 19.02
C ASP A 135 -10.81 -5.95 19.04
N ARG A 136 -10.38 -5.29 17.96
CA ARG A 136 -9.06 -4.65 17.82
C ARG A 136 -9.12 -3.48 16.84
N PRO A 137 -8.14 -2.56 16.85
CA PRO A 137 -8.07 -1.49 15.84
C PRO A 137 -8.01 -2.05 14.42
N ALA A 138 -8.71 -1.41 13.49
CA ALA A 138 -8.58 -1.71 12.06
C ALA A 138 -7.31 -1.03 11.53
N GLU A 139 -6.48 -1.76 10.78
CA GLU A 139 -5.37 -1.17 10.04
C GLU A 139 -5.74 -1.11 8.55
N VAL A 140 -5.84 0.11 8.02
CA VAL A 140 -6.22 0.34 6.62
C VAL A 140 -5.09 1.03 5.87
N GLN A 141 -4.89 0.63 4.62
CA GLN A 141 -4.05 1.32 3.65
C GLN A 141 -4.92 2.30 2.85
N ILE A 142 -4.42 3.50 2.65
CA ILE A 142 -5.01 4.50 1.76
C ILE A 142 -4.04 4.88 0.66
N VAL A 143 -4.54 4.97 -0.57
CA VAL A 143 -3.75 5.34 -1.75
C VAL A 143 -4.21 6.67 -2.30
N PHE A 144 -3.28 7.61 -2.38
CA PHE A 144 -3.49 8.96 -2.89
C PHE A 144 -2.92 9.08 -4.30
N TYR A 145 -3.68 9.73 -5.18
CA TYR A 145 -3.30 9.94 -6.58
C TYR A 145 -3.46 11.42 -6.94
N GLY A 146 -2.91 11.83 -8.09
CA GLY A 146 -3.15 13.15 -8.67
C GLY A 146 -2.88 14.29 -7.68
N ALA A 147 -3.91 15.08 -7.37
CA ALA A 147 -3.82 16.22 -6.45
C ALA A 147 -3.58 15.86 -4.98
N GLY A 148 -3.52 14.57 -4.62
CA GLY A 148 -3.27 14.11 -3.25
C GLY A 148 -4.53 13.82 -2.44
N SER A 149 -5.67 13.61 -3.12
CA SER A 149 -6.89 13.05 -2.50
C SER A 149 -6.84 11.52 -2.54
N PRO A 150 -7.29 10.82 -1.48
CA PRO A 150 -7.33 9.37 -1.45
C PRO A 150 -8.42 8.87 -2.41
N ARG A 151 -8.13 7.79 -3.14
CA ARG A 151 -9.11 7.14 -4.04
C ARG A 151 -9.40 5.70 -3.66
N ASP A 152 -8.40 5.01 -3.13
CA ASP A 152 -8.52 3.60 -2.75
C ASP A 152 -8.26 3.43 -1.26
N CYS A 153 -9.00 2.53 -0.64
CA CYS A 153 -8.76 2.06 0.71
C CYS A 153 -8.81 0.53 0.76
N ALA A 154 -7.85 -0.08 1.45
CA ALA A 154 -7.78 -1.52 1.66
C ALA A 154 -7.59 -1.84 3.14
N VAL A 155 -8.28 -2.86 3.64
CA VAL A 155 -8.11 -3.36 5.01
C VAL A 155 -6.92 -4.31 5.03
N LEU A 156 -5.86 -3.94 5.75
CA LEU A 156 -4.66 -4.77 5.91
C LEU A 156 -4.80 -5.71 7.10
N ALA A 157 -5.31 -5.20 8.21
CA ALA A 157 -5.66 -5.97 9.40
C ALA A 157 -7.08 -5.63 9.82
N SER A 158 -7.96 -6.64 9.79
CA SER A 158 -9.37 -6.48 10.17
C SER A 158 -9.52 -6.33 11.68
N SER A 159 -10.45 -5.46 12.06
CA SER A 159 -10.91 -5.27 13.44
C SER A 159 -11.81 -6.38 13.98
N GLY A 160 -12.05 -7.44 13.20
CA GLY A 160 -13.06 -8.47 13.50
C GLY A 160 -14.49 -8.06 13.13
N SER A 161 -14.71 -6.79 12.76
CA SER A 161 -16.01 -6.28 12.32
C SER A 161 -15.93 -5.61 10.94
N PRO A 162 -16.56 -6.20 9.90
CA PRO A 162 -16.62 -5.58 8.57
C PRO A 162 -17.26 -4.18 8.58
N ALA A 163 -18.14 -3.90 9.55
CA ALA A 163 -18.73 -2.57 9.71
C ALA A 163 -17.69 -1.56 10.23
N ALA A 164 -16.92 -1.92 11.26
CA ALA A 164 -15.85 -1.07 11.77
C ALA A 164 -14.74 -0.85 10.74
N ASP A 165 -14.36 -1.88 9.98
CA ASP A 165 -13.37 -1.79 8.91
C ASP A 165 -13.80 -0.79 7.81
N ARG A 166 -15.09 -0.83 7.40
CA ARG A 166 -15.64 0.16 6.48
C ARG A 166 -15.62 1.57 7.08
N THR A 167 -16.00 1.72 8.35
CA THR A 167 -15.93 3.01 9.05
C THR A 167 -14.52 3.58 9.08
N ALA A 168 -13.50 2.74 9.28
CA ALA A 168 -12.09 3.15 9.23
C ALA A 168 -11.70 3.67 7.83
N CYS A 169 -12.07 2.94 6.78
CA CYS A 169 -11.83 3.39 5.39
C CYS A 169 -12.57 4.69 5.06
N ASP A 170 -13.85 4.80 5.40
CA ASP A 170 -14.67 5.99 5.14
C ASP A 170 -14.10 7.23 5.86
N TYR A 171 -13.70 7.07 7.13
CA TYR A 171 -13.04 8.11 7.89
C TYR A 171 -11.74 8.54 7.21
N ALA A 172 -10.86 7.58 6.90
CA ALA A 172 -9.56 7.88 6.31
C ALA A 172 -9.70 8.60 4.95
N ALA A 173 -10.64 8.16 4.11
CA ALA A 173 -10.90 8.77 2.80
C ALA A 173 -11.44 10.20 2.89
N ARG A 174 -12.18 10.54 3.94
CA ARG A 174 -12.80 11.88 4.12
C ARG A 174 -11.90 12.85 4.87
N THR A 175 -11.05 12.36 5.76
CA THR A 175 -10.25 13.20 6.66
C THR A 175 -8.88 13.53 6.11
N PHE A 176 -8.22 12.58 5.43
CA PHE A 176 -6.82 12.76 5.03
C PHE A 176 -6.69 13.27 3.60
N SER A 177 -5.79 14.24 3.44
CA SER A 177 -5.24 14.66 2.15
C SER A 177 -3.73 14.86 2.30
N ILE A 178 -3.01 14.72 1.20
CA ILE A 178 -1.57 14.99 1.16
C ILE A 178 -1.27 16.03 0.07
N LYS A 179 -0.08 16.60 0.13
CA LYS A 179 0.47 17.30 -1.03
C LYS A 179 0.55 16.32 -2.21
N ALA A 180 0.19 16.79 -3.40
CA ALA A 180 0.25 16.02 -4.63
C ALA A 180 1.57 15.22 -4.73
N PRO A 181 1.51 13.88 -4.76
CA PRO A 181 2.70 13.06 -4.82
C PRO A 181 3.43 13.23 -6.15
N LYS A 182 4.71 12.86 -6.16
CA LYS A 182 5.55 12.90 -7.37
C LYS A 182 6.12 11.51 -7.62
N SER A 183 6.02 11.01 -8.85
CA SER A 183 6.64 9.74 -9.20
C SER A 183 8.17 9.87 -9.28
N GLY A 184 8.88 8.82 -8.86
CA GLY A 184 10.33 8.68 -9.06
C GLY A 184 10.70 7.91 -10.33
N SER A 185 9.73 7.25 -10.97
CA SER A 185 9.92 6.38 -12.14
C SER A 185 9.28 6.96 -13.40
N GLN A 186 9.96 6.86 -14.54
CA GLN A 186 9.39 7.32 -15.83
C GLN A 186 8.24 6.42 -16.28
N GLY A 187 7.14 7.01 -16.75
CA GLY A 187 5.97 6.28 -17.24
C GLY A 187 5.10 5.61 -16.15
N THR A 188 5.51 5.64 -14.89
CA THR A 188 4.74 5.10 -13.76
C THR A 188 3.72 6.13 -13.28
N SER A 189 2.47 5.68 -13.10
CA SER A 189 1.41 6.51 -12.50
C SER A 189 1.76 6.87 -11.06
N VAL A 190 1.57 8.14 -10.71
CA VAL A 190 1.84 8.64 -9.36
C VAL A 190 0.84 8.03 -8.38
N ALA A 191 1.35 7.44 -7.29
CA ALA A 191 0.55 6.94 -6.19
C ALA A 191 1.35 7.02 -4.87
N ALA A 192 0.77 7.62 -3.83
CA ALA A 192 1.33 7.61 -2.49
C ALA A 192 0.53 6.71 -1.57
N VAL A 193 1.23 5.95 -0.73
CA VAL A 193 0.62 4.98 0.18
C VAL A 193 0.81 5.47 1.62
N ARG A 194 -0.27 5.53 2.39
CA ARG A 194 -0.23 5.74 3.84
C ARG A 194 -1.12 4.72 4.53
N TYR A 195 -0.99 4.65 5.85
CA TYR A 195 -1.68 3.70 6.71
C TYR A 195 -2.40 4.45 7.83
N VAL A 196 -3.54 3.92 8.25
CA VAL A 196 -4.30 4.42 9.39
C VAL A 196 -4.62 3.25 10.30
N LYS A 197 -4.23 3.37 11.57
CA LYS A 197 -4.64 2.46 12.64
C LYS A 197 -5.82 3.09 13.37
N ALA A 198 -7.03 2.67 13.02
CA ALA A 198 -8.26 3.22 13.52
C ALA A 198 -8.75 2.45 14.76
N THR A 199 -8.76 3.13 15.90
CA THR A 199 -9.38 2.65 17.14
C THR A 199 -10.77 3.26 17.26
N LEU A 200 -11.81 2.43 17.27
CA LEU A 200 -13.17 2.88 17.51
C LEU A 200 -13.46 2.90 19.01
N VAL A 201 -14.11 3.96 19.45
CA VAL A 201 -14.58 4.13 20.83
C VAL A 201 -16.03 4.59 20.81
N ALA A 202 -16.86 4.02 21.68
CA ALA A 202 -18.24 4.47 21.82
C ALA A 202 -18.26 5.83 22.55
N GLY A 203 -18.90 6.82 21.94
CA GLY A 203 -19.22 8.07 22.61
C GLY A 203 -20.25 7.85 23.71
N GLN A 204 -20.22 8.69 24.75
CA GLN A 204 -21.33 8.78 25.70
C GLN A 204 -22.55 9.31 24.93
N ALA A 205 -23.70 8.64 25.02
CA ALA A 205 -24.96 9.20 24.53
C ALA A 205 -25.30 10.42 25.39
N ASN A 206 -25.36 11.60 24.76
CA ASN A 206 -25.96 12.80 25.36
C ASN A 206 -27.49 12.67 25.41
#